data_AF-A0A7R9ZB54-F1
#
_entry.id   AF-A0A7R9ZB54-F1
#
_cell.length_a   1.000
_cell.length_b   1.000
_cell.length_c   1.000
_cell.angle_alpha   90.00
_cell.angle_beta   90.00
_cell.angle_gamma   90.00
#
_symmetry.space_group_name_H-M   'P 1'
#
loop_
_entity.id
_entity.type
_entity.pdbx_description
1 polymer ?
#
loop_
_entity_poly.entity_id
_entity_poly.type
_entity_poly.pdbx_seq_one_letter_code
_entity_poly.pdbx_strand_id
1 'polypeptide(L)'
;DLPKEAVSWGVQPEPDNALTVACWIIHISSLVEFLVAMGFAWRWADVVGNPKWKGLTWGLLPLHSSGITACTYHFFYNEIPVLVPLQAFLTCVGNITAAYASYRIAVSNGWTADWADRFAQTMNFSPKEDSPFPVMREESPTLIGFEDLGDALAGDTDYSFILKLFAGCALASYALKYGE
;
A
#
# COMPACT_ATOMS: atom_id res chain seq x y z
N ASP A 1 -5.35 -25.80 -2.79
CA ASP A 1 -4.49 -26.66 -1.93
C ASP A 1 -5.08 -28.06 -1.87
N LEU A 2 -5.19 -28.70 -3.04
CA LEU A 2 -5.69 -30.06 -3.13
C LEU A 2 -4.52 -31.03 -2.95
N PRO A 3 -4.75 -32.20 -2.35
CA PRO A 3 -3.76 -33.28 -2.33
C PRO A 3 -3.25 -33.54 -3.75
N LYS A 4 -1.95 -33.83 -3.91
CA LYS A 4 -1.36 -34.14 -5.24
C LYS A 4 -2.09 -35.32 -5.91
N GLU A 5 -2.70 -36.21 -5.12
CA GLU A 5 -3.55 -37.32 -5.58
C GLU A 5 -5.01 -36.95 -5.94
N ALA A 6 -5.49 -35.75 -5.59
CA ALA A 6 -6.82 -35.26 -5.96
C ALA A 6 -6.84 -34.48 -7.28
N VAL A 7 -5.68 -34.37 -7.94
CA VAL A 7 -5.50 -33.77 -9.27
C VAL A 7 -6.14 -34.69 -10.32
N SER A 8 -7.44 -34.51 -10.48
CA SER A 8 -8.24 -35.08 -11.57
C SER A 8 -7.82 -34.49 -12.92
N TRP A 9 -7.99 -35.27 -13.98
CA TRP A 9 -7.78 -34.95 -15.39
C TRP A 9 -8.03 -33.47 -15.72
N GLY A 10 -6.95 -32.75 -16.07
CA GLY A 10 -7.02 -31.38 -16.58
C GLY A 10 -6.32 -30.32 -15.72
N VAL A 11 -5.94 -30.63 -14.48
CA VAL A 11 -5.18 -29.70 -13.61
C VAL A 11 -3.70 -30.09 -13.64
N GLN A 12 -2.81 -29.18 -14.05
CA GLN A 12 -1.36 -29.41 -13.96
C GLN A 12 -0.93 -29.36 -12.49
N PRO A 13 0.01 -30.21 -12.04
CA PRO A 13 0.55 -30.11 -10.69
C PRO A 13 1.25 -28.75 -10.51
N GLU A 14 0.84 -28.00 -9.48
CA GLU A 14 1.48 -26.73 -9.11
C GLU A 14 2.96 -26.97 -8.76
N PRO A 15 3.88 -26.05 -9.14
CA PRO A 15 5.29 -26.15 -8.77
C PRO A 15 5.46 -26.02 -7.25
N ASP A 16 6.52 -26.61 -6.69
CA ASP A 16 6.70 -26.71 -5.23
C ASP A 16 6.87 -25.34 -4.52
N ASN A 17 7.15 -24.29 -5.29
CA ASN A 17 7.30 -22.91 -4.83
C ASN A 17 6.03 -22.06 -5.00
N ALA A 18 4.90 -22.67 -5.41
CA ALA A 18 3.60 -22.02 -5.51
C ALA A 18 3.01 -21.69 -4.12
N LEU A 19 2.41 -20.51 -4.01
CA LEU A 19 1.69 -20.13 -2.80
C LEU A 19 0.34 -20.85 -2.70
N THR A 20 -0.06 -21.16 -1.46
CA THR A 20 -1.39 -21.70 -1.16
C THR A 20 -2.48 -20.65 -1.40
N VAL A 21 -3.76 -21.07 -1.53
CA VAL A 21 -4.88 -20.12 -1.65
C VAL A 21 -4.93 -19.22 -0.41
N ALA A 22 -4.73 -19.81 0.77
CA ALA A 22 -4.70 -19.06 2.03
C ALA A 22 -3.58 -18.00 2.04
N CYS A 23 -2.40 -18.33 1.52
CA CYS A 23 -1.32 -17.34 1.37
C CYS A 23 -1.72 -16.21 0.42
N TRP A 24 -2.32 -16.50 -0.74
CA TRP A 24 -2.79 -15.47 -1.65
C TRP A 24 -3.85 -14.55 -1.03
N ILE A 25 -4.76 -15.09 -0.21
CA ILE A 25 -5.76 -14.29 0.51
C ILE A 25 -5.08 -13.23 1.37
N ILE A 26 -4.07 -13.63 2.15
CA ILE A 26 -3.34 -12.72 3.04
C ILE A 26 -2.60 -11.64 2.24
N HIS A 27 -1.98 -11.99 1.11
CA HIS A 27 -1.25 -11.02 0.28
C HIS A 27 -2.19 -9.97 -0.31
N ILE A 28 -3.30 -10.42 -0.92
CA ILE A 28 -4.27 -9.51 -1.55
C ILE A 28 -4.99 -8.67 -0.48
N SER A 29 -5.39 -9.27 0.65
CA SER A 29 -6.03 -8.51 1.73
C SER A 29 -5.07 -7.45 2.28
N SER A 30 -3.79 -7.78 2.50
CA SER A 30 -2.80 -6.82 3.00
C SER A 30 -2.59 -5.65 2.03
N LEU A 31 -2.56 -5.91 0.71
CA LEU A 31 -2.46 -4.83 -0.29
C LEU A 31 -3.68 -3.91 -0.23
N VAL A 32 -4.89 -4.47 -0.19
CA VAL A 32 -6.12 -3.67 -0.15
C VAL A 32 -6.24 -2.90 1.17
N GLU A 33 -5.96 -3.54 2.31
CA GLU A 33 -5.95 -2.91 3.64
C GLU A 33 -4.98 -1.72 3.69
N PHE A 34 -3.80 -1.86 3.09
CA PHE A 34 -2.83 -0.77 3.01
C PHE A 34 -3.36 0.39 2.15
N LEU A 35 -4.01 0.11 1.02
CA LEU A 35 -4.62 1.13 0.16
C LEU A 35 -5.76 1.88 0.89
N VAL A 36 -6.60 1.15 1.63
CA VAL A 36 -7.64 1.72 2.49
C VAL A 36 -7.03 2.64 3.55
N ALA A 37 -5.96 2.20 4.22
CA ALA A 37 -5.25 3.01 5.22
C ALA A 37 -4.66 4.30 4.63
N MET A 38 -4.11 4.23 3.42
CA MET A 38 -3.66 5.39 2.65
C MET A 38 -4.79 6.38 2.36
N GLY A 39 -5.97 5.88 1.97
CA GLY A 39 -7.18 6.68 1.79
C GLY A 39 -7.65 7.35 3.09
N PHE A 40 -7.59 6.64 4.23
CA PHE A 40 -7.88 7.25 5.53
C PHE A 40 -6.90 8.36 5.89
N ALA A 41 -5.60 8.17 5.68
CA ALA A 41 -4.61 9.22 5.91
C ALA A 41 -4.88 10.47 5.03
N TRP A 42 -5.33 10.27 3.80
CA TRP A 42 -5.71 11.36 2.90
C TRP A 42 -6.88 12.18 3.44
N ARG A 43 -7.96 11.52 3.85
CA ARG A 43 -9.15 12.18 4.43
C ARG A 43 -8.86 12.81 5.78
N TRP A 44 -8.02 12.16 6.59
CA TRP A 44 -7.63 12.66 7.89
C TRP A 44 -6.98 14.04 7.80
N ALA A 45 -6.24 14.31 6.71
CA ALA A 45 -5.70 15.63 6.41
C ALA A 45 -6.77 16.74 6.44
N ASP A 46 -7.95 16.46 5.89
CA ASP A 46 -9.07 17.42 5.83
C ASP A 46 -9.78 17.52 7.20
N VAL A 47 -9.89 16.41 7.94
CA VAL A 47 -10.47 16.38 9.30
C VAL A 47 -9.66 17.23 10.28
N VAL A 48 -8.32 17.10 10.26
CA VAL A 48 -7.44 17.85 11.18
C VAL A 48 -6.97 19.19 10.60
N GLY A 49 -7.36 19.53 9.37
CA GLY A 49 -6.93 20.75 8.69
C GLY A 49 -5.41 20.81 8.43
N ASN A 50 -4.75 19.66 8.32
CA ASN A 50 -3.30 19.56 8.13
C ASN A 50 -2.97 18.82 6.81
N PRO A 51 -2.65 19.54 5.72
CA PRO A 51 -2.41 18.93 4.41
C PRO A 51 -1.13 18.08 4.35
N LYS A 52 -0.25 18.12 5.35
CA LYS A 52 0.96 17.29 5.40
C LYS A 52 0.63 15.79 5.44
N TRP A 53 -0.55 15.41 5.95
CA TRP A 53 -1.07 14.04 5.90
C TRP A 53 -1.29 13.52 4.47
N LYS A 54 -1.69 14.36 3.51
CA LYS A 54 -1.74 13.96 2.09
C LYS A 54 -0.33 13.66 1.56
N GLY A 55 0.66 14.41 2.04
CA GLY A 55 2.08 14.14 1.76
C GLY A 55 2.56 12.80 2.29
N LEU A 56 2.04 12.33 3.44
CA LEU A 56 2.29 10.97 3.94
C LEU A 56 1.71 9.93 3.00
N THR A 57 0.49 10.11 2.51
CA THR A 57 -0.11 9.18 1.54
C THR A 57 0.74 9.05 0.27
N TRP A 58 1.21 10.16 -0.31
CA TRP A 58 2.15 10.11 -1.44
C TRP A 58 3.47 9.41 -1.08
N GLY A 59 3.99 9.64 0.12
CA GLY A 59 5.20 8.97 0.62
C GLY A 59 5.04 7.46 0.83
N LEU A 60 3.82 6.94 0.99
CA LEU A 60 3.57 5.52 1.17
C LEU A 60 3.49 4.72 -0.14
N LEU A 61 3.40 5.38 -1.30
CA LEU A 61 3.30 4.72 -2.61
C LEU A 61 4.46 3.75 -2.92
N PRO A 62 5.74 4.08 -2.65
CA PRO A 62 6.82 3.13 -2.88
C PRO A 62 6.68 1.89 -1.99
N LEU A 63 6.24 2.06 -0.74
CA LEU A 63 6.04 0.95 0.19
C LEU A 63 4.90 0.03 -0.27
N HIS A 64 3.78 0.59 -0.75
CA HIS A 64 2.69 -0.19 -1.34
C HIS A 64 3.14 -0.92 -2.62
N SER A 65 3.90 -0.23 -3.48
CA SER A 65 4.46 -0.80 -4.72
C SER A 65 5.43 -1.95 -4.46
N SER A 66 6.14 -1.93 -3.32
CA SER A 66 6.98 -3.05 -2.86
C SER A 66 6.15 -4.31 -2.64
N GLY A 67 4.98 -4.19 -1.99
CA GLY A 67 4.05 -5.31 -1.80
C GLY A 67 3.54 -5.88 -3.12
N ILE A 68 3.21 -5.02 -4.08
CA ILE A 68 2.82 -5.44 -5.44
C ILE A 68 3.96 -6.19 -6.11
N THR A 69 5.19 -5.67 -6.03
CA THR A 69 6.39 -6.31 -6.58
C THR A 69 6.62 -7.71 -6.01
N ALA A 70 6.42 -7.90 -4.70
CA ALA A 70 6.50 -9.20 -4.06
C ALA A 70 5.40 -10.17 -4.54
N CYS A 71 4.16 -9.68 -4.70
CA CYS A 71 3.06 -10.48 -5.23
C CYS A 71 3.33 -10.89 -6.70
N THR A 72 3.88 -10.00 -7.52
CA THR A 72 4.29 -10.31 -8.90
C THR A 72 5.39 -11.38 -8.91
N TYR A 73 6.36 -11.32 -7.99
CA TYR A 73 7.39 -12.35 -7.89
C TYR A 73 6.80 -13.72 -7.58
N HIS A 74 5.86 -13.80 -6.65
CA HIS A 74 5.16 -15.04 -6.33
C HIS A 74 4.19 -15.51 -7.41
N PHE A 75 3.59 -14.58 -8.17
CA PHE A 75 2.76 -14.89 -9.33
C PHE A 75 3.56 -15.69 -10.37
N PHE A 76 4.80 -15.27 -10.65
CA PHE A 76 5.71 -15.98 -11.54
C PHE A 76 6.53 -17.07 -10.85
N TYR A 77 6.00 -17.68 -9.80
CA TYR A 77 6.67 -18.78 -9.09
C TYR A 77 8.13 -18.49 -8.74
N ASN A 78 8.44 -17.26 -8.31
CA ASN A 78 9.79 -16.85 -7.92
C ASN A 78 10.87 -16.92 -9.05
N GLU A 79 10.46 -16.95 -10.32
CA GLU A 79 11.38 -17.10 -11.47
C GLU A 79 11.99 -15.77 -11.96
N ILE A 80 11.54 -14.62 -11.44
CA ILE A 80 12.02 -13.29 -11.87
C ILE A 80 12.90 -12.66 -10.77
N PRO A 81 14.21 -12.99 -10.71
CA PRO A 81 15.08 -12.63 -9.58
C PRO A 81 15.27 -11.13 -9.40
N VAL A 82 15.09 -10.32 -10.45
CA VAL A 82 15.21 -8.85 -10.36
C VAL A 82 14.10 -8.20 -9.51
N LEU A 83 12.99 -8.89 -9.28
CA LEU A 83 11.91 -8.37 -8.44
C LEU A 83 12.28 -8.32 -6.96
N VAL A 84 13.18 -9.19 -6.49
CA VAL A 84 13.65 -9.20 -5.09
C VAL A 84 14.43 -7.93 -4.72
N PRO A 85 15.49 -7.52 -5.44
CA PRO A 85 16.17 -6.26 -5.16
C PRO A 85 15.29 -5.04 -5.44
N LEU A 86 14.36 -5.11 -6.41
CA LEU A 86 13.39 -4.04 -6.65
C LEU A 86 12.44 -3.85 -5.47
N GLN A 87 11.90 -4.94 -4.92
CA GLN A 87 11.10 -4.92 -3.70
C GLN A 87 11.89 -4.29 -2.55
N ALA A 88 13.13 -4.74 -2.32
CA ALA A 88 13.98 -4.21 -1.26
C ALA A 88 14.25 -2.70 -1.43
N PHE A 89 14.52 -2.26 -2.67
CA PHE A 89 14.71 -0.85 -3.00
C PHE A 89 13.44 -0.02 -2.71
N LEU A 90 12.28 -0.47 -3.19
CA LEU A 90 10.99 0.19 -2.96
C LEU A 90 10.63 0.26 -1.48
N THR A 91 10.91 -0.80 -0.71
CA THR A 91 10.76 -0.80 0.76
C THR A 91 11.67 0.23 1.42
N CYS A 92 12.93 0.32 1.01
CA CYS A 92 13.88 1.28 1.55
C CYS A 92 13.42 2.72 1.28
N VAL A 93 13.12 3.04 0.02
CA VAL A 93 12.62 4.35 -0.39
C VAL A 93 11.30 4.68 0.30
N GLY A 94 10.38 3.72 0.39
CA GLY A 94 9.09 3.87 1.07
C GLY A 94 9.23 4.18 2.55
N ASN A 95 10.13 3.50 3.27
CA ASN A 95 10.39 3.80 4.68
C ASN A 95 11.03 5.17 4.87
N ILE A 96 11.98 5.57 4.01
CA ILE A 96 12.62 6.89 4.07
C ILE A 96 11.58 8.00 3.85
N THR A 97 10.74 7.87 2.82
CA THR A 97 9.71 8.85 2.49
C THR A 97 8.60 8.91 3.53
N ALA A 98 8.17 7.76 4.08
CA ALA A 98 7.23 7.70 5.19
C ALA A 98 7.80 8.35 6.47
N ALA A 99 9.07 8.09 6.80
CA ALA A 99 9.74 8.71 7.95
C ALA A 99 9.82 10.24 7.77
N TYR A 100 10.20 10.71 6.58
CA TYR A 100 10.25 12.14 6.27
C TYR A 100 8.87 12.81 6.33
N ALA A 101 7.82 12.17 5.79
CA ALA A 101 6.47 12.69 5.87
C ALA A 101 5.94 12.73 7.30
N SER A 102 6.20 11.67 8.09
CA SER A 102 5.85 11.61 9.51
C SER A 102 6.56 12.68 10.33
N TYR A 103 7.84 12.95 10.03
CA TYR A 103 8.59 14.06 10.62
C TYR A 103 7.93 15.41 10.32
N ARG A 104 7.53 15.68 9.07
CA ARG A 104 6.82 16.91 8.68
C ARG A 104 5.50 17.07 9.43
N ILE A 105 4.74 15.98 9.62
CA ILE A 105 3.51 15.98 10.41
C ILE A 105 3.82 16.30 11.88
N ALA A 106 4.81 15.65 12.49
CA ALA A 106 5.18 15.87 13.88
C ALA A 106 5.56 17.34 14.14
N VAL A 107 6.45 17.91 13.31
CA VAL A 107 6.87 19.32 13.41
C VAL A 107 5.67 20.25 13.24
N SER A 108 4.77 19.98 12.28
CA SER A 108 3.56 20.79 12.10
C SER A 108 2.59 20.76 13.29
N ASN A 109 2.66 19.71 14.11
CA ASN A 109 1.87 19.56 15.35
C ASN A 109 2.61 20.10 16.59
N GLY A 110 3.72 20.83 16.40
CA GLY A 110 4.47 21.47 17.49
C GLY A 110 5.56 20.59 18.12
N TRP A 111 5.90 19.44 17.53
CA TRP A 111 7.06 18.67 17.99
C TRP A 111 8.36 19.37 17.60
N THR A 112 9.22 19.64 18.59
CA THR A 112 10.57 20.16 18.37
C THR A 112 11.59 19.05 18.48
N ALA A 113 12.58 19.08 17.60
CA ALA A 113 13.62 18.08 17.54
C ALA A 113 14.98 18.77 17.61
N ASP A 114 15.40 19.12 18.83
CA ASP A 114 16.67 19.81 19.06
C ASP A 114 17.88 19.10 18.43
N TRP A 115 17.81 17.78 18.24
CA TRP A 115 18.84 17.01 17.53
C TRP A 115 18.77 17.18 16.01
N ALA A 116 17.56 17.27 15.44
CA ALA A 116 17.34 17.39 14.01
C ALA A 116 17.73 18.79 13.52
N ASP A 117 17.42 19.82 14.30
CA ASP A 117 17.84 21.20 14.01
C ASP A 117 19.37 21.33 14.02
N ARG A 118 20.04 20.68 14.99
CA ARG A 118 21.51 20.60 15.06
C ARG A 118 22.11 19.84 13.89
N PHE A 119 21.48 18.74 13.49
CA PHE A 119 21.92 17.96 12.32
C PHE A 119 21.73 18.75 11.01
N ALA A 120 20.57 19.40 10.83
CA ALA A 120 20.27 20.22 9.65
C ALA A 120 21.24 21.41 9.51
N GLN A 121 21.57 22.08 10.63
CA GLN A 121 22.62 23.11 10.65
C GLN A 121 23.99 22.55 10.25
N THR A 122 24.34 21.35 10.73
CA THR A 122 25.60 20.69 10.38
C THR A 122 25.67 20.31 8.89
N MET A 123 24.54 19.88 8.32
CA MET A 123 24.42 19.49 6.91
C MET A 123 24.12 20.67 5.98
N ASN A 124 24.10 21.90 6.49
CA ASN A 124 23.72 23.12 5.76
C ASN A 124 22.36 23.00 5.02
N PHE A 125 21.46 22.18 5.56
CA PHE A 125 20.16 21.89 4.98
C PHE A 125 19.14 22.87 5.56
N SER A 126 18.75 23.88 4.80
CA SER A 126 17.66 24.78 5.19
C SER A 126 16.34 24.14 4.77
N PRO A 127 15.42 23.79 5.70
CA PRO A 127 14.09 23.34 5.33
C PRO A 127 13.40 24.50 4.62
N LYS A 128 13.23 24.42 3.30
CA LYS A 128 12.32 25.35 2.61
C LYS A 128 10.92 25.08 3.15
N GLU A 129 10.24 26.13 3.61
CA GLU A 129 8.79 26.08 3.75
C GLU A 129 8.22 25.62 2.41
N ASP A 130 7.61 24.43 2.41
CA ASP A 130 6.94 23.95 1.21
C ASP A 130 5.84 24.96 0.86
N SER A 131 5.97 25.62 -0.28
CA SER A 131 4.85 26.28 -0.94
C SER A 131 3.69 25.28 -1.01
N PRO A 132 2.44 25.70 -0.78
CA PRO A 132 1.29 24.81 -0.89
C PRO A 132 1.37 24.08 -2.24
N PHE A 133 1.48 22.75 -2.21
CA PHE A 133 1.28 21.98 -3.43
C PHE A 133 -0.11 22.34 -3.94
N PRO A 134 -0.25 22.80 -5.19
CA PRO A 134 -1.56 23.09 -5.73
C PRO A 134 -2.37 21.81 -5.66
N VAL A 135 -3.44 21.83 -4.87
CA VAL A 135 -4.43 20.75 -4.81
C VAL A 135 -5.17 20.81 -6.14
N MET A 136 -4.61 20.17 -7.17
CA MET A 136 -5.35 19.90 -8.39
C MET A 136 -6.33 18.78 -8.08
N ARG A 137 -7.56 19.14 -7.72
CA ARG A 137 -8.70 18.22 -7.70
C ARG A 137 -9.13 18.03 -9.16
N GLU A 138 -8.54 17.07 -9.84
CA GLU A 138 -9.01 16.65 -11.16
C GLU A 138 -10.12 15.63 -10.93
N GLU A 139 -11.38 16.09 -10.93
CA GLU A 139 -12.56 15.21 -10.85
C GLU A 139 -12.63 14.39 -12.14
N SER A 140 -12.00 13.20 -12.13
CA SER A 140 -12.06 12.25 -13.24
C SER A 140 -13.26 11.32 -13.03
N PRO A 141 -14.30 11.35 -13.89
CA PRO A 141 -15.59 10.72 -13.60
C PRO A 141 -15.64 9.19 -13.81
N THR A 142 -14.52 8.46 -13.85
CA THR A 142 -14.56 7.04 -14.28
C THR A 142 -13.74 6.03 -13.48
N LEU A 143 -12.93 6.43 -12.50
CA LEU A 143 -12.18 5.50 -11.65
C LEU A 143 -12.19 5.98 -10.19
N ILE A 144 -12.63 5.13 -9.27
CA ILE A 144 -12.53 5.38 -7.83
C ILE A 144 -11.04 5.30 -7.47
N GLY A 145 -10.44 6.44 -7.14
CA GLY A 145 -9.07 6.52 -6.64
C GLY A 145 -8.97 6.01 -5.19
N PHE A 146 -7.74 5.84 -4.69
CA PHE A 146 -7.54 5.45 -3.28
C PHE A 146 -8.07 6.55 -2.33
N GLU A 147 -8.09 7.80 -2.79
CA GLU A 147 -8.63 8.96 -2.09
C GLU A 147 -10.14 8.89 -1.86
N ASP A 148 -10.87 8.25 -2.79
CA ASP A 148 -12.33 8.14 -2.79
C ASP A 148 -12.81 6.78 -2.24
N LEU A 149 -11.88 5.83 -2.01
CA LEU A 149 -12.21 4.52 -1.45
C LEU A 149 -12.96 4.66 -0.12
N GLY A 150 -12.58 5.65 0.71
CA GLY A 150 -13.27 5.93 1.97
C GLY A 150 -14.73 6.35 1.79
N ASP A 151 -15.06 7.14 0.76
CA ASP A 151 -16.46 7.50 0.47
C ASP A 151 -17.24 6.35 -0.15
N ALA A 152 -16.60 5.56 -1.02
CA ALA A 152 -17.20 4.36 -1.59
C ALA A 152 -17.54 3.31 -0.50
N LEU A 153 -16.73 3.25 0.55
CA LEU A 153 -16.88 2.30 1.66
C LEU A 153 -17.66 2.86 2.85
N ALA A 154 -17.91 4.17 2.91
CA ALA A 154 -18.64 4.83 4.01
C ALA A 154 -20.10 4.39 4.14
N GLY A 155 -20.70 3.85 3.07
CA GLY A 155 -22.07 3.34 3.07
C GLY A 155 -22.23 1.95 3.68
N ASP A 156 -21.14 1.23 3.94
CA ASP A 156 -21.17 -0.12 4.49
C ASP A 156 -21.10 -0.11 6.03
N THR A 157 -21.84 -1.02 6.67
CA THR A 157 -21.60 -1.34 8.08
C THR A 157 -20.25 -2.04 8.24
N ASP A 158 -19.57 -1.88 9.38
CA ASP A 158 -18.24 -2.47 9.65
C ASP A 158 -18.18 -3.98 9.32
N TYR A 159 -19.24 -4.73 9.66
CA TYR A 159 -19.33 -6.16 9.38
C TYR A 159 -19.52 -6.46 7.88
N SER A 160 -20.37 -5.70 7.19
CA SER A 160 -20.54 -5.88 5.74
C SER A 160 -19.29 -5.50 4.97
N PHE A 161 -18.54 -4.51 5.45
CA PHE A 161 -17.26 -4.12 4.88
C PHE A 161 -16.23 -5.26 4.98
N ILE A 162 -16.01 -5.78 6.19
CA ILE A 162 -15.05 -6.89 6.41
C ILE A 162 -15.45 -8.12 5.60
N LEU A 163 -16.75 -8.44 5.55
CA LEU A 163 -17.23 -9.59 4.79
C LEU A 163 -17.02 -9.42 3.28
N LYS A 164 -17.35 -8.26 2.71
CA LYS A 164 -17.15 -7.97 1.28
C LYS A 164 -15.66 -7.92 0.93
N LEU A 165 -14.85 -7.32 1.80
CA LEU A 165 -13.40 -7.28 1.66
C LEU A 165 -12.82 -8.69 1.62
N PHE A 166 -13.16 -9.53 2.60
CA PHE A 166 -12.71 -10.91 2.65
C PHE A 166 -13.18 -11.72 1.44
N ALA A 167 -14.47 -11.62 1.07
CA ALA A 167 -15.03 -12.33 -0.07
C ALA A 167 -14.37 -11.88 -1.39
N GLY A 168 -14.17 -10.58 -1.58
CA GLY A 168 -13.48 -10.01 -2.74
C GLY A 168 -12.03 -10.46 -2.84
N CYS A 169 -11.30 -10.44 -1.72
CA CYS A 169 -9.93 -10.95 -1.65
C CYS A 169 -9.89 -12.44 -1.96
N ALA A 170 -10.78 -13.25 -1.38
CA ALA A 170 -10.85 -14.68 -1.63
C ALA A 170 -11.13 -15.02 -3.10
N LEU A 171 -12.07 -14.31 -3.73
CA LEU A 171 -12.36 -14.46 -5.16
C LEU A 171 -11.18 -14.05 -6.04
N ALA A 172 -10.55 -12.90 -5.75
CA ALA A 172 -9.37 -12.44 -6.48
C ALA A 172 -8.18 -13.40 -6.30
N SER A 173 -7.96 -13.94 -5.11
CA SER A 173 -6.93 -14.93 -4.83
C SER A 173 -7.17 -16.23 -5.58
N TYR A 174 -8.43 -16.69 -5.65
CA TYR A 174 -8.78 -17.87 -6.42
C TYR A 174 -8.56 -17.64 -7.92
N ALA A 175 -8.96 -16.47 -8.43
CA ALA A 175 -8.77 -16.09 -9.84
C ALA A 175 -7.29 -15.93 -10.20
N LEU A 176 -6.47 -15.33 -9.34
CA LEU A 176 -5.01 -15.22 -9.56
C LEU A 176 -4.34 -16.58 -9.54
N LYS A 177 -4.77 -17.48 -8.65
CA LYS A 177 -4.15 -18.80 -8.50
C LYS A 177 -4.54 -19.77 -9.62
N TYR A 178 -5.77 -19.70 -10.13
CA TYR A 178 -6.31 -20.68 -11.09
C TYR A 178 -6.73 -20.08 -12.44
N GLY A 179 -6.43 -18.81 -12.68
CA GLY A 179 -6.78 -18.11 -13.92
C GLY A 179 -5.77 -18.24 -15.05
N GLU A 180 -4.69 -19.01 -14.86
CA GLU A 180 -3.72 -19.39 -15.90
C GLU A 180 -4.14 -20.66 -16.66
#